data_AF-A0A397JFN0-F1
#
_entry.id   AF-A0A397JFN0-F1
#
_cell.length_a   1.000
_cell.length_b   1.000
_cell.length_c   1.000
_cell.angle_alpha   90.00
_cell.angle_beta   90.00
_cell.angle_gamma   90.00
#
_symmetry.space_group_name_H-M   'P 1'
#
loop_
_entity.id
_entity.type
_entity.pdbx_description
1 polymer ?
#
loop_
_entity_poly.entity_id
_entity_poly.type
_entity_poly.pdbx_seq_one_letter_code
_entity_poly.pdbx_strand_id
1 'polypeptide(L)'
;MKNFDTLLANINRNNIHPPPEIEVLNFFNSMKPMRDHNRCHAYKIFRYSVARECKRIGEFNAILIGRATNHLWKTSTSQEKGEYVNLAQRIFRYSVARECKRIGEFNAILIGRATNHLWKTSTSQEKGEYVNLAQRVKSH
;
A
#
# COMPACT_ATOMS: atom_id res chain seq x y z
N MET A 1 -6.11 -10.23 34.95
CA MET A 1 -5.45 -10.56 33.67
C MET A 1 -6.24 -11.69 33.02
N LYS A 2 -6.68 -11.56 31.76
CA LYS A 2 -7.18 -12.74 31.03
C LYS A 2 -6.00 -13.70 30.82
N ASN A 3 -6.16 -14.98 31.14
CA ASN A 3 -5.14 -15.99 30.89
C ASN A 3 -4.99 -16.20 29.36
N PHE A 4 -3.79 -16.59 28.90
CA PHE A 4 -3.49 -16.87 27.50
C PHE A 4 -4.46 -17.88 26.88
N ASP A 5 -4.80 -18.95 27.60
CA ASP A 5 -5.74 -19.98 27.12
C ASP A 5 -7.16 -19.43 26.96
N THR A 6 -7.58 -18.59 27.92
CA THR A 6 -8.87 -17.88 27.84
C THR A 6 -8.89 -16.92 26.65
N LEU A 7 -7.78 -16.26 26.32
CA LEU A 7 -7.70 -15.43 25.12
C LEU A 7 -7.87 -16.27 23.86
N LEU A 8 -7.14 -17.37 23.73
CA LEU A 8 -7.22 -18.25 22.56
C LEU A 8 -8.64 -18.80 22.35
N ALA A 9 -9.32 -19.22 23.43
CA ALA A 9 -10.68 -19.74 23.36
C ALA A 9 -11.72 -18.70 22.91
N ASN A 10 -11.48 -17.42 23.20
CA ASN A 10 -12.39 -16.33 22.86
C ASN A 10 -12.15 -15.71 21.48
N ILE A 11 -11.01 -15.99 20.84
CA ILE A 11 -10.71 -15.49 19.50
C ILE A 11 -11.58 -16.23 18.49
N ASN A 12 -12.41 -15.50 17.74
CA ASN A 12 -13.17 -16.09 16.65
C ASN A 12 -12.31 -16.16 15.37
N ARG A 13 -11.95 -17.38 14.96
CA ARG A 13 -11.14 -17.64 13.76
C ARG A 13 -11.81 -17.12 12.48
N ASN A 14 -13.14 -17.08 12.42
CA ASN A 14 -13.91 -16.56 11.27
C ASN A 14 -13.79 -15.03 11.13
N ASN A 15 -13.33 -14.32 12.17
CA ASN A 15 -13.03 -12.88 12.08
C ASN A 15 -11.57 -12.61 11.66
N ILE A 16 -10.75 -13.67 11.57
CA ILE A 16 -9.36 -13.64 11.11
C ILE A 16 -9.25 -14.19 9.69
N HIS A 17 -10.03 -15.21 9.33
CA HIS A 17 -10.03 -15.82 8.01
C HIS A 17 -11.41 -15.68 7.33
N PRO A 18 -11.47 -15.25 6.06
CA PRO A 18 -10.35 -14.78 5.24
C PRO A 18 -9.84 -13.40 5.70
N PRO A 19 -8.68 -12.95 5.19
CA PRO A 19 -8.14 -11.64 5.54
C PRO A 19 -9.13 -10.50 5.20
N PRO A 20 -9.27 -9.48 6.06
CA PRO A 20 -10.13 -8.33 5.80
C PRO A 20 -9.45 -7.36 4.82
N GLU A 21 -9.52 -7.69 3.54
CA GLU A 21 -8.73 -7.07 2.49
C GLU A 21 -8.85 -5.54 2.44
N ILE A 22 -10.06 -4.97 2.46
CA ILE A 22 -10.26 -3.53 2.31
C ILE A 22 -9.62 -2.76 3.47
N GLU A 23 -9.82 -3.22 4.70
CA GLU A 23 -9.24 -2.59 5.89
C GLU A 23 -7.73 -2.71 5.91
N VAL A 24 -7.19 -3.88 5.55
CA VAL A 24 -5.76 -4.12 5.44
C VAL A 24 -5.17 -3.19 4.38
N LEU A 25 -5.77 -3.11 3.21
CA LEU A 25 -5.32 -2.25 2.12
C LEU A 25 -5.29 -0.78 2.55
N ASN A 26 -6.34 -0.30 3.24
CA ASN A 26 -6.40 1.06 3.78
C ASN A 26 -5.31 1.30 4.83
N PHE A 27 -5.10 0.37 5.75
CA PHE A 27 -4.05 0.44 6.76
C PHE A 27 -2.65 0.57 6.12
N PHE A 28 -2.32 -0.29 5.16
CA PHE A 28 -1.04 -0.23 4.47
C PHE A 28 -0.91 0.99 3.55
N ASN A 29 -1.99 1.46 2.94
CA ASN A 29 -2.00 2.68 2.13
C ASN A 29 -1.75 3.94 2.96
N SER A 30 -2.20 3.95 4.22
CA SER A 30 -2.01 5.07 5.17
C SER A 30 -0.57 5.16 5.70
N MET A 31 0.19 4.06 5.62
CA MET A 31 1.61 4.10 5.95
C MET A 31 2.34 4.89 4.87
N LYS A 32 3.28 5.77 5.29
CA LYS A 32 4.22 6.40 4.36
C LYS A 32 4.84 5.31 3.49
N PRO A 33 5.04 5.54 2.17
CA PRO A 33 5.62 4.55 1.28
C PRO A 33 6.90 4.03 1.90
N MET A 34 6.85 2.79 2.39
CA MET A 34 8.01 2.20 3.05
C MET A 34 9.08 2.06 1.97
N ARG A 35 10.25 2.65 2.20
CA ARG A 35 11.40 2.48 1.30
C ARG A 35 11.70 1.00 1.03
N ASP A 36 11.31 0.11 1.97
CA ASP A 36 11.27 -1.34 1.82
C ASP A 36 9.84 -1.86 1.62
N HIS A 37 9.32 -1.82 0.39
CA HIS A 37 8.08 -2.54 0.02
C HIS A 37 8.21 -4.07 0.17
N ASN A 38 9.44 -4.58 0.32
CA ASN A 38 9.76 -5.99 0.55
C ASN A 38 9.26 -6.53 1.91
N ARG A 39 8.68 -5.68 2.76
CA ARG A 39 8.33 -6.02 4.16
C ARG A 39 6.83 -6.29 4.40
N CYS A 40 5.97 -6.24 3.39
CA CYS A 40 4.57 -6.66 3.54
C CYS A 40 4.52 -8.19 3.54
N HIS A 41 4.82 -8.80 4.68
CA HIS A 41 4.75 -10.26 4.84
C HIS A 41 3.34 -10.69 5.20
N ALA A 42 2.90 -11.83 4.66
CA ALA A 42 1.64 -12.50 5.01
C ALA A 42 1.40 -12.52 6.53
N TYR A 43 2.43 -12.82 7.31
CA TYR A 43 2.40 -12.81 8.77
C TYR A 43 2.06 -11.44 9.39
N LYS A 44 2.50 -10.32 8.80
CA LYS A 44 2.14 -8.98 9.31
C LYS A 44 0.67 -8.65 9.08
N ILE A 45 0.15 -9.02 7.92
CA ILE A 45 -1.27 -8.87 7.62
C ILE A 45 -2.09 -9.75 8.57
N PHE A 46 -1.65 -10.99 8.79
CA PHE A 46 -2.24 -11.89 9.78
C PHE A 46 -2.23 -11.30 11.19
N ARG A 47 -1.10 -10.74 11.62
CA ARG A 47 -0.97 -10.06 12.91
C ARG A 47 -1.94 -8.89 13.04
N TYR A 48 -2.20 -8.14 11.97
CA TYR A 48 -3.21 -7.08 11.97
C TYR A 48 -4.61 -7.67 12.24
N SER A 49 -5.01 -8.71 11.52
CA SER A 49 -6.31 -9.37 11.71
C SER A 49 -6.50 -9.91 13.12
N VAL A 50 -5.48 -10.58 13.68
CA VAL A 50 -5.51 -11.09 15.06
C VAL A 50 -5.62 -9.94 16.06
N ALA A 51 -4.80 -8.90 15.91
CA ALA A 51 -4.85 -7.74 16.80
C ALA A 51 -6.21 -7.04 16.76
N ARG A 52 -6.85 -6.97 15.59
CA ARG A 52 -8.20 -6.42 15.43
C ARG A 52 -9.23 -7.26 16.17
N GLU A 53 -9.19 -8.57 16.01
CA GLU A 53 -10.11 -9.49 16.72
C GLU A 53 -9.91 -9.43 18.24
N CYS A 54 -8.66 -9.39 18.70
CA CYS A 54 -8.36 -9.20 20.13
C CYS A 54 -8.95 -7.90 20.67
N LYS A 55 -8.80 -6.78 19.94
CA LYS A 55 -9.40 -5.50 20.33
C LYS A 55 -10.92 -5.57 20.38
N ARG A 56 -11.57 -6.28 19.44
CA ARG A 56 -13.03 -6.48 19.41
C ARG A 56 -13.55 -7.17 20.68
N ILE A 57 -12.80 -8.14 21.21
CA ILE A 57 -13.12 -8.84 22.47
C ILE A 57 -12.55 -8.16 23.74
N GLY A 58 -12.06 -6.92 23.60
CA GLY A 58 -11.56 -6.09 24.69
C GLY A 58 -10.18 -6.50 25.23
N GLU A 59 -9.35 -7.16 24.42
CA GLU A 59 -7.95 -7.46 24.75
C GLU A 59 -6.99 -6.50 24.03
N PHE A 60 -6.14 -5.82 24.79
CA PHE A 60 -5.22 -4.78 24.31
C PHE A 60 -3.76 -5.05 24.69
N ASN A 61 -3.49 -6.09 25.49
CA ASN A 61 -2.14 -6.44 25.91
C ASN A 61 -1.33 -6.94 24.72
N ALA A 62 -0.38 -6.11 24.28
CA ALA A 62 0.46 -6.38 23.13
C ALA A 62 1.27 -7.69 23.25
N ILE A 63 1.66 -8.08 24.47
CA ILE A 63 2.40 -9.33 24.73
C ILE A 63 1.47 -10.53 24.50
N LEU A 64 0.27 -10.51 25.08
CA LEU A 64 -0.71 -11.59 24.90
C LEU A 64 -1.16 -11.72 23.43
N ILE A 65 -1.43 -10.59 22.77
CA ILE A 65 -1.77 -10.55 21.34
C ILE A 65 -0.62 -11.13 20.50
N GLY A 66 0.63 -10.78 20.82
CA GLY A 66 1.81 -11.33 20.14
C GLY A 66 1.94 -12.85 20.30
N ARG A 67 1.74 -13.37 21.52
CA ARG A 67 1.73 -14.82 21.79
C ARG A 67 0.59 -15.51 21.04
N ALA A 68 -0.61 -14.94 21.05
CA ALA A 68 -1.77 -15.51 20.37
C ALA A 68 -1.56 -15.54 18.85
N THR A 69 -1.02 -14.46 18.28
CA THR A 69 -0.65 -14.38 16.86
C THR A 69 0.33 -15.49 16.49
N ASN A 70 1.38 -15.69 17.29
CA ASN A 70 2.37 -16.74 17.03
C ASN A 70 1.77 -18.14 17.10
N HIS A 71 0.93 -18.39 18.10
CA HIS A 71 0.25 -19.67 18.25
C HIS A 71 -0.67 -19.94 17.05
N LEU A 72 -1.56 -19.00 16.74
CA LEU A 72 -2.53 -19.14 15.66
C LEU A 72 -1.84 -19.29 14.30
N TRP A 73 -0.78 -18.53 14.01
CA TRP A 73 -0.04 -18.69 12.76
C TRP A 73 0.60 -20.08 12.62
N LYS A 74 1.14 -20.64 13.72
CA LYS A 74 1.72 -21.98 13.71
C LYS A 74 0.66 -23.05 13.44
N THR A 75 -0.54 -22.87 14.00
CA THR A 75 -1.69 -23.79 13.84
C THR A 75 -2.59 -23.44 12.65
N SER A 76 -2.23 -22.43 11.85
CA SER A 76 -2.91 -22.13 10.59
C SER A 76 -2.62 -23.18 9.53
N THR A 77 -3.67 -23.54 8.79
CA THR A 77 -3.57 -24.44 7.63
C THR A 77 -2.77 -23.80 6.50
N SER A 78 -2.28 -24.61 5.56
CA SER A 78 -1.60 -24.10 4.37
C SER A 78 -2.52 -23.20 3.53
N GLN A 79 -3.81 -23.53 3.46
CA GLN A 79 -4.81 -22.73 2.74
C GLN A 79 -4.97 -21.34 3.38
N GLU A 80 -5.18 -21.30 4.69
CA GLU A 80 -5.28 -20.06 5.46
C GLU A 80 -4.03 -19.18 5.28
N LYS A 81 -2.83 -19.77 5.33
CA LYS A 81 -1.57 -19.04 5.07
C LYS A 81 -1.50 -18.54 3.63
N GLY A 82 -1.96 -19.33 2.67
CA GLY A 82 -2.00 -18.99 1.25
C GLY A 82 -2.84 -17.74 0.97
N GLU A 83 -3.99 -17.59 1.62
CA GLU A 83 -4.82 -16.38 1.50
C GLU A 83 -4.08 -15.11 1.91
N TYR A 84 -3.33 -15.17 3.02
CA TYR A 84 -2.51 -14.06 3.49
C TYR A 84 -1.32 -13.77 2.58
N VAL A 85 -0.71 -14.79 1.98
CA VAL A 85 0.35 -14.62 0.97
C VAL A 85 -0.20 -13.95 -0.29
N ASN A 86 -1.35 -14.39 -0.78
CA ASN A 86 -2.00 -13.82 -1.96
C ASN A 86 -2.37 -12.35 -1.72
N LEU A 87 -2.91 -12.02 -0.55
CA LEU A 87 -3.21 -10.65 -0.20
C LEU A 87 -1.95 -9.78 -0.10
N ALA A 88 -0.87 -10.30 0.51
CA ALA A 88 0.42 -9.60 0.58
C ALA A 88 0.95 -9.25 -0.82
N GLN A 89 0.88 -10.19 -1.77
CA GLN A 89 1.28 -9.95 -3.15
C GLN A 89 0.40 -8.89 -3.84
N ARG A 90 -0.92 -8.91 -3.62
CA ARG A 90 -1.84 -7.90 -4.18
C ARG A 90 -1.53 -6.51 -3.65
N ILE A 91 -1.35 -6.35 -2.35
CA ILE A 91 -0.96 -5.06 -1.72
C ILE A 91 0.37 -4.57 -2.28
N PHE A 92 1.34 -5.47 -2.45
CA PHE A 92 2.63 -5.14 -3.06
C PHE A 92 2.44 -4.61 -4.49
N ARG A 93 1.66 -5.31 -5.33
CA ARG A 93 1.36 -4.87 -6.71
C ARG A 93 0.66 -3.51 -6.75
N TYR A 94 -0.35 -3.29 -5.91
CA TYR A 94 -1.04 -1.99 -5.83
C TYR A 94 -0.07 -0.85 -5.46
N SER A 95 0.83 -1.11 -4.52
CA SER A 95 1.78 -0.11 -4.07
C SER A 95 2.82 0.24 -5.14
N VAL A 96 3.33 -0.76 -5.87
CA VAL A 96 4.23 -0.55 -7.03
C VAL A 96 3.52 0.25 -8.12
N ALA A 97 2.30 -0.13 -8.49
CA ALA A 97 1.52 0.58 -9.50
C ALA A 97 1.28 2.05 -9.11
N ARG A 98 0.97 2.30 -7.83
CA ARG A 98 0.78 3.66 -7.28
C ARG A 98 2.06 4.49 -7.38
N GLU A 99 3.20 3.89 -7.07
CA GLU A 99 4.50 4.58 -7.15
C GLU A 99 4.90 4.88 -8.60
N CYS A 100 4.71 3.94 -9.53
CA CYS A 100 4.93 4.19 -10.96
C CYS A 100 4.08 5.37 -11.47
N LYS A 101 2.80 5.45 -11.07
CA LYS A 101 1.91 6.57 -11.41
C LYS A 101 2.44 7.89 -10.84
N ARG A 102 2.85 7.90 -9.57
CA ARG A 102 3.41 9.09 -8.89
C ARG A 102 4.68 9.59 -9.59
N ILE A 103 5.57 8.69 -9.99
CA ILE A 103 6.79 9.01 -10.74
C ILE A 103 6.43 9.60 -12.11
N GLY A 104 5.48 8.99 -12.83
CA GLY A 104 5.00 9.51 -14.11
C GLY A 104 4.44 10.94 -13.99
N GLU A 105 3.60 11.19 -12.99
CA GLU A 105 3.04 12.52 -12.69
C GLU A 105 4.14 13.53 -12.33
N PHE A 106 5.11 13.13 -11.50
CA PHE A 106 6.24 13.98 -11.12
C PHE A 106 7.10 14.34 -12.34
N ASN A 107 7.38 13.37 -13.22
CA ASN A 107 8.12 13.60 -14.45
C ASN A 107 7.39 14.58 -15.38
N ALA A 108 6.07 14.44 -15.54
CA ALA A 108 5.27 15.37 -16.34
C ALA A 108 5.34 16.81 -15.79
N ILE A 109 5.27 16.97 -14.46
CA ILE A 109 5.42 18.28 -13.80
C ILE A 109 6.82 18.87 -14.02
N LEU A 110 7.87 18.05 -13.88
CA LEU A 110 9.25 18.49 -14.07
C LEU A 110 9.51 18.92 -15.51
N ILE A 111 9.05 18.12 -16.48
CA ILE A 111 9.10 18.46 -17.92
C ILE A 111 8.37 19.78 -18.16
N GLY A 112 7.15 19.95 -17.66
CA GLY A 112 6.39 21.20 -17.80
C GLY A 112 7.09 22.42 -17.20
N ARG A 113 7.81 22.26 -16.08
CA ARG A 113 8.62 23.35 -15.51
C ARG A 113 9.84 23.66 -16.36
N ALA A 114 10.54 22.64 -16.82
CA ALA A 114 11.72 22.78 -17.67
C ALA A 114 11.37 23.44 -19.01
N THR A 115 10.30 23.01 -19.68
CA THR A 115 9.84 23.61 -20.94
C THR A 115 9.40 25.04 -20.76
N ASN A 116 8.68 25.37 -19.67
CA ASN A 116 8.33 26.76 -19.35
C ASN A 116 9.55 27.64 -19.08
N HIS A 117 10.55 27.12 -18.38
CA HIS A 117 11.80 27.85 -18.15
C HIS A 117 12.51 28.09 -19.49
N LEU A 118 12.70 27.04 -20.29
CA LEU A 118 13.32 27.12 -21.61
C LEU A 118 12.60 28.17 -22.47
N TRP A 119 11.26 28.11 -22.55
CA TRP A 119 10.46 29.11 -23.27
C TRP A 119 10.70 30.53 -22.77
N LYS A 120 10.77 30.77 -21.45
CA LYS A 120 11.05 32.10 -20.91
C LYS A 120 12.43 32.61 -21.32
N THR A 121 13.44 31.73 -21.33
CA THR A 121 14.82 32.06 -21.68
C THR A 121 15.11 32.05 -23.18
N SER A 122 14.24 31.49 -24.01
CA SER A 122 14.41 31.45 -25.47
C SER A 122 14.35 32.85 -26.08
N THR A 123 15.13 33.02 -27.14
CA THR A 123 15.22 34.23 -27.95
C THR A 123 13.93 34.49 -28.74
N SER A 124 13.73 35.73 -29.17
CA SER A 124 12.58 36.10 -30.01
C SER A 124 12.58 35.38 -31.36
N GLN A 125 13.76 35.09 -31.92
CA GLN A 125 13.90 34.35 -33.17
C GLN A 125 13.42 32.91 -33.02
N GLU A 126 13.92 32.18 -32.02
CA GLU A 126 13.51 30.80 -31.73
C GLU A 126 11.99 30.71 -31.48
N LYS A 127 11.43 31.67 -30.75
CA LYS A 127 9.97 31.74 -30.53
C LYS A 127 9.19 31.97 -31.82
N GLY A 128 9.71 32.82 -32.70
CA GLY A 128 9.10 33.12 -34.00
C GLY A 128 8.98 31.89 -34.90
N GLU A 129 9.98 31.01 -34.89
CA GLU A 129 9.95 29.74 -35.64
C GLU A 129 8.80 28.83 -35.19
N TYR A 130 8.59 28.68 -33.88
CA TYR A 130 7.45 27.90 -33.35
C TYR A 130 6.08 28.53 -33.67
N VAL A 131 5.98 29.86 -33.66
CA VAL A 131 4.72 30.57 -34.01
C VAL A 131 4.38 30.37 -35.48
N ASN A 132 5.37 30.49 -36.37
CA ASN A 132 5.18 30.28 -37.80
C ASN A 132 4.78 28.83 -38.12
N LEU A 133 5.39 27.87 -37.42
CA LEU A 133 5.01 26.45 -37.53
C LEU A 133 3.54 26.24 -37.10
N ALA A 134 3.14 26.80 -35.96
CA ALA A 134 1.77 26.69 -35.45
C ALA A 134 0.72 27.29 -36.41
N GLN A 135 1.07 28.39 -37.09
CA GLN A 135 0.22 29.00 -38.12
C GLN A 135 0.05 28.09 -39.34
N ARG A 136 1.14 27.48 -39.82
CA ARG A 136 1.09 26.52 -40.94
C ARG A 136 0.23 25.30 -40.63
N VAL A 137 0.31 24.77 -39.41
CA VAL A 137 -0.52 23.64 -38.96
C VAL A 137 -2.01 24.02 -38.90
N LYS A 138 -2.35 25.26 -38.51
CA LYS A 138 -3.74 25.74 -38.45
C LYS A 138 -4.38 26.02 -39.81
N SER A 139 -3.57 26.21 -40.86
CA SER A 139 -4.03 26.49 -42.22
C SER A 139 -4.30 25.23 -43.07
N HIS A 140 -4.18 24.05 -42.46
CA HIS A 140 -4.58 22.75 -43.01
C HIS A 140 -5.77 22.20 -42.22
#